data_AF-A0A8J9ZPG0-F1
#
_entry.id   AF-A0A8J9ZPG0-F1
#
_cell.length_a   1.000
_cell.length_b   1.000
_cell.length_c   1.000
_cell.angle_alpha   90.00
_cell.angle_beta   90.00
_cell.angle_gamma   90.00
#
_symmetry.space_group_name_H-M   'P 1'
#
loop_
_entity.id
_entity.type
_entity.pdbx_description
1 polymer ?
#
loop_
_entity_poly.entity_id
_entity_poly.type
_entity_poly.pdbx_seq_one_letter_code
_entity_poly.pdbx_strand_id
1 'polypeptide(L)'
;MVAASAFSPVLILILMGLHGGCLGQSEEPRLIDLTWTIEEGMIVYPVQADYRFTIVYRGEQPDGYYLESNNIFMAEHTGTHLDAPAHFVQGAWRLDEIPLGQLTGPGVVVDVREKIGNNSDYAVTQQDLQDWEREYGRIPDDSILMLRTGWGEWYWEQGPEAYLGTETKDVNLVHFPGLHPEGAQWLVDNRKVKMVGVDVMGADTGQASVKTLAVHQILLPNNVLILENVAHLDKMPPTGSTVYAMPIKIGQGSGAPARVFAIVDSRTSKAGPTTPNLAAMSSAVFLFIMAFT
;
A
#
# COMPACT_ATOMS: atom_id res chain seq x y z
N MET A 1 -44.43 63.69 36.33
CA MET A 1 -44.12 64.19 34.98
C MET A 1 -43.63 63.00 34.18
N VAL A 2 -44.50 62.50 33.28
CA VAL A 2 -44.31 61.68 32.06
C VAL A 2 -43.16 60.65 32.02
N ALA A 3 -43.30 59.42 31.54
CA ALA A 3 -44.35 58.43 31.33
C ALA A 3 -43.60 57.16 30.89
N ALA A 4 -44.09 55.98 31.29
CA ALA A 4 -43.65 54.71 30.75
C ALA A 4 -44.13 54.55 29.29
N SER A 5 -43.33 53.89 28.44
CA SER A 5 -43.86 53.25 27.23
C SER A 5 -43.06 52.00 26.91
N ALA A 6 -43.74 50.88 27.11
CA ALA A 6 -43.36 49.55 26.64
C ALA A 6 -43.21 49.53 25.10
N PHE A 7 -42.24 48.76 24.62
CA PHE A 7 -42.27 48.24 23.26
C PHE A 7 -42.08 46.71 23.25
N SER A 8 -43.08 46.11 22.61
CA SER A 8 -43.48 44.71 22.40
C SER A 8 -42.38 43.68 22.03
N PRO A 9 -42.49 42.41 22.48
CA PRO A 9 -41.66 41.30 22.00
C PRO A 9 -42.29 40.68 20.75
N VAL A 10 -42.30 41.39 19.62
CA VAL A 10 -42.78 40.84 18.34
C VAL A 10 -41.96 41.41 17.20
N LEU A 11 -40.71 40.94 17.00
CA LEU A 11 -40.07 40.90 15.67
C LEU A 11 -38.70 40.18 15.64
N ILE A 12 -38.55 38.94 16.11
CA ILE A 12 -37.45 38.06 15.64
C ILE A 12 -38.01 36.64 15.42
N LEU A 13 -38.95 36.53 14.49
CA LEU A 13 -39.27 35.28 13.81
C LEU A 13 -39.04 35.56 12.33
N ILE A 14 -37.79 35.39 11.92
CA ILE A 14 -37.25 34.89 10.63
C ILE A 14 -35.72 34.89 10.81
N LEU A 15 -35.22 34.07 11.73
CA LEU A 15 -33.82 33.61 11.77
C LEU A 15 -33.78 32.11 12.12
N MET A 16 -34.82 31.37 11.71
CA MET A 16 -34.88 29.90 11.74
C MET A 16 -34.84 29.29 10.32
N GLY A 17 -34.41 30.05 9.31
CA GLY A 17 -34.52 29.63 7.90
C GLY A 17 -33.22 29.58 7.10
N LEU A 18 -32.06 29.83 7.73
CA LEU A 18 -30.75 29.71 7.07
C LEU A 18 -29.72 29.14 8.04
N HIS A 19 -30.01 27.97 8.63
CA HIS A 19 -28.93 26.98 8.72
C HIS A 19 -28.73 26.51 7.29
N GLY A 20 -27.97 27.31 6.53
CA GLY A 20 -27.38 26.83 5.30
C GLY A 20 -26.79 25.49 5.65
N GLY A 21 -27.36 24.43 5.06
CA GLY A 21 -26.72 23.14 5.10
C GLY A 21 -25.27 23.39 4.77
N CYS A 22 -24.37 22.96 5.64
CA CYS A 22 -23.06 22.55 5.18
C CYS A 22 -23.36 21.54 4.09
N LEU A 23 -23.45 22.02 2.84
CA LEU A 23 -23.14 21.26 1.67
C LEU A 23 -21.81 20.62 2.02
N GLY A 24 -21.86 19.33 2.33
CA GLY A 24 -20.70 18.57 2.77
C GLY A 24 -19.57 18.90 1.83
N GLN A 25 -18.43 19.31 2.39
CA GLN A 25 -17.20 19.25 1.64
C GLN A 25 -17.14 17.80 1.13
N SER A 26 -17.31 17.60 -0.17
CA SER A 26 -17.00 16.31 -0.76
C SER A 26 -15.52 16.13 -0.46
N GLU A 27 -15.18 15.23 0.47
CA GLU A 27 -13.78 14.98 0.75
C GLU A 27 -13.15 14.48 -0.54
N GLU A 28 -12.24 15.28 -1.10
CA GLU A 28 -11.50 14.96 -2.32
C GLU A 28 -10.89 13.56 -2.20
N PRO A 29 -10.88 12.76 -3.29
CA PRO A 29 -10.27 11.44 -3.27
C PRO A 29 -8.83 11.52 -2.74
N ARG A 30 -8.52 10.69 -1.74
CA ARG A 30 -7.20 10.67 -1.12
C ARG A 30 -6.26 9.75 -1.90
N LEU A 31 -5.12 10.28 -2.31
CA LEU A 31 -4.01 9.50 -2.85
C LEU A 31 -3.16 8.92 -1.71
N ILE A 32 -2.85 7.64 -1.81
CA ILE A 32 -2.03 6.91 -0.83
C ILE A 32 -0.82 6.38 -1.57
N ASP A 33 0.36 6.80 -1.15
CA ASP A 33 1.61 6.26 -1.66
C ASP A 33 1.90 4.92 -0.98
N LEU A 34 2.00 3.86 -1.77
CA LEU A 34 2.25 2.49 -1.31
C LEU A 34 3.64 2.00 -1.73
N THR A 35 4.57 2.94 -1.91
CA THR A 35 5.93 2.68 -2.42
C THR A 35 6.97 3.12 -1.40
N TRP A 36 7.96 2.26 -1.14
CA TRP A 36 9.16 2.64 -0.40
C TRP A 36 10.13 3.43 -1.27
N THR A 37 10.84 4.39 -0.67
CA THR A 37 11.94 5.08 -1.35
C THR A 37 13.04 4.08 -1.70
N ILE A 38 13.55 4.15 -2.93
CA ILE A 38 14.75 3.41 -3.34
C ILE A 38 15.97 4.28 -3.03
N GLU A 39 16.85 3.76 -2.19
CA GLU A 39 18.05 4.47 -1.73
C GLU A 39 19.20 3.49 -1.46
N GLU A 40 20.42 4.01 -1.40
CA GLU A 40 21.59 3.17 -1.11
C GLU A 40 21.49 2.63 0.32
N GLY A 41 21.82 1.35 0.49
CA GLY A 41 21.70 0.67 1.79
C GLY A 41 20.29 0.18 2.12
N MET A 42 19.31 0.35 1.22
CA MET A 42 18.00 -0.24 1.39
C MET A 42 18.06 -1.77 1.48
N ILE A 43 17.01 -2.36 2.04
CA ILE A 43 16.85 -3.81 2.12
C ILE A 43 16.68 -4.37 0.70
N VAL A 44 17.46 -5.41 0.36
CA VAL A 44 17.40 -6.16 -0.88
C VAL A 44 17.43 -7.65 -0.59
N TYR A 45 16.88 -8.47 -1.48
CA TYR A 45 16.99 -9.92 -1.33
C TYR A 45 18.47 -10.34 -1.39
N PRO A 46 18.96 -11.26 -0.52
CA PRO A 46 20.39 -11.53 -0.33
C PRO A 46 21.26 -11.73 -1.58
N VAL A 47 20.73 -12.35 -2.63
CA VAL A 47 21.50 -12.66 -3.87
C VAL A 47 21.39 -11.60 -4.95
N GLN A 48 20.60 -10.55 -4.73
CA GLN A 48 20.38 -9.49 -5.70
C GLN A 48 21.46 -8.41 -5.60
N ALA A 49 21.63 -7.68 -6.71
CA ALA A 49 22.52 -6.55 -6.75
C ALA A 49 21.95 -5.38 -5.93
N ASP A 50 22.79 -4.77 -5.10
CA ASP A 50 22.41 -3.57 -4.35
C ASP A 50 22.14 -2.39 -5.30
N TYR A 51 21.24 -1.49 -4.89
CA TYR A 51 21.01 -0.22 -5.58
C TYR A 51 22.27 0.67 -5.50
N ARG A 52 22.63 1.29 -6.62
CA ARG A 52 23.74 2.26 -6.71
C ARG A 52 23.26 3.52 -7.39
N PHE A 53 23.55 4.66 -6.78
CA PHE A 53 23.24 5.98 -7.31
C PHE A 53 24.53 6.75 -7.62
N THR A 54 24.77 7.04 -8.89
CA THR A 54 25.97 7.77 -9.32
C THR A 54 25.59 9.16 -9.79
N ILE A 55 26.11 10.18 -9.10
CA ILE A 55 26.00 11.57 -9.58
C ILE A 55 26.89 11.71 -10.81
N VAL A 56 26.29 12.04 -11.97
CA VAL A 56 27.03 12.32 -13.22
C VAL A 56 27.43 13.79 -13.25
N TYR A 57 26.49 14.67 -12.92
CA TYR A 57 26.71 16.12 -12.88
C TYR A 57 25.70 16.79 -11.95
N ARG A 58 26.14 17.80 -11.19
CA ARG A 58 25.31 18.72 -10.40
C ARG A 58 25.96 20.10 -10.38
N GLY A 59 25.34 21.11 -10.98
CA GLY A 59 25.91 22.46 -10.97
C GLY A 59 25.26 23.45 -11.93
N GLU A 60 25.68 24.71 -11.79
CA GLU A 60 25.33 25.80 -12.69
C GLU A 60 26.07 25.68 -14.02
N GLN A 61 25.34 25.87 -15.12
CA GLN A 61 25.89 25.89 -16.47
C GLN A 61 26.35 27.30 -16.87
N PRO A 62 27.31 27.43 -17.80
CA PRO A 62 27.83 28.72 -18.24
C PRO A 62 26.77 29.70 -18.79
N ASP A 63 25.65 29.20 -19.29
CA ASP A 63 24.50 29.95 -19.81
C ASP A 63 23.41 30.21 -18.75
N GLY A 64 23.68 29.90 -17.48
CA GLY A 64 22.92 30.38 -16.33
C GLY A 64 21.74 29.50 -15.89
N TYR A 65 21.70 28.23 -16.29
CA TYR A 65 20.74 27.26 -15.75
C TYR A 65 21.42 26.16 -14.94
N TYR A 66 20.71 25.62 -13.95
CA TYR A 66 21.19 24.48 -13.16
C TYR A 66 20.88 23.17 -13.88
N LEU A 67 21.89 22.30 -14.01
CA LEU A 67 21.74 20.95 -14.54
C LEU A 67 22.06 19.93 -13.47
N GLU A 68 21.24 18.89 -13.40
CA GLU A 68 21.52 17.69 -12.62
C GLU A 68 21.24 16.44 -13.46
N SER A 69 22.18 15.50 -13.42
CA SER A 69 22.10 14.21 -14.10
C SER A 69 22.71 13.13 -13.22
N ASN A 70 22.03 12.00 -13.12
CA ASN A 70 22.44 10.87 -12.28
C ASN A 70 22.23 9.56 -13.05
N ASN A 71 23.05 8.56 -12.76
CA ASN A 71 22.88 7.17 -13.21
C ASN A 71 22.39 6.31 -12.05
N ILE A 72 21.62 5.28 -12.38
CA ILE A 72 21.14 4.28 -11.43
C ILE A 72 21.51 2.87 -11.94
N PHE A 73 21.83 1.98 -11.00
CA PHE A 73 22.01 0.56 -11.25
C PHE A 73 21.30 -0.22 -10.14
N MET A 74 20.51 -1.23 -10.51
CA MET A 74 19.71 -2.01 -9.56
C MET A 74 19.29 -3.36 -10.18
N ALA A 75 18.90 -4.29 -9.32
CA ALA A 75 18.17 -5.49 -9.76
C ALA A 75 16.73 -5.14 -10.17
N GLU A 76 16.11 -5.96 -11.02
CA GLU A 76 14.70 -5.80 -11.41
C GLU A 76 13.75 -5.83 -10.20
N HIS A 77 14.06 -6.68 -9.24
CA HIS A 77 13.24 -6.94 -8.05
C HIS A 77 13.68 -6.10 -6.84
N THR A 78 13.91 -4.80 -7.06
CA THR A 78 14.39 -3.88 -6.02
C THR A 78 13.24 -3.08 -5.41
N GLY A 79 13.16 -3.06 -4.07
CA GLY A 79 12.19 -2.25 -3.34
C GLY A 79 10.75 -2.70 -3.56
N THR A 80 9.81 -1.75 -3.55
CA THR A 80 8.44 -2.00 -3.99
C THR A 80 8.46 -2.27 -5.50
N HIS A 81 8.19 -3.51 -5.89
CA HIS A 81 8.37 -3.95 -7.26
C HIS A 81 7.26 -4.90 -7.71
N LEU A 82 7.17 -5.08 -9.04
CA LEU A 82 6.21 -5.96 -9.68
C LEU A 82 6.93 -7.09 -10.41
N ASP A 83 6.41 -8.30 -10.25
CA ASP A 83 6.83 -9.48 -10.98
C ASP A 83 5.91 -9.75 -12.16
N ALA A 84 6.50 -9.93 -13.33
CA ALA A 84 5.81 -10.32 -14.54
C ALA A 84 5.70 -11.86 -14.61
N PRO A 85 4.71 -12.42 -15.33
CA PRO A 85 4.56 -13.87 -15.52
C PRO A 85 5.82 -14.57 -16.04
N ALA A 86 6.58 -13.88 -16.91
CA ALA A 86 7.85 -14.38 -17.45
C ALA A 86 8.92 -14.66 -16.40
N HIS A 87 8.78 -14.14 -15.17
CA HIS A 87 9.67 -14.43 -14.05
C HIS A 87 9.71 -15.93 -13.71
N PHE A 88 8.58 -16.64 -13.88
CA PHE A 88 8.48 -18.09 -13.61
C PHE A 88 7.96 -18.91 -14.80
N VAL A 89 7.51 -18.27 -15.88
CA VAL A 89 6.87 -18.96 -17.02
C VAL A 89 7.50 -18.57 -18.34
N GLN A 90 8.21 -19.51 -18.96
CA GLN A 90 8.84 -19.29 -20.25
C GLN A 90 7.81 -18.87 -21.32
N GLY A 91 8.04 -17.72 -21.96
CA GLY A 91 7.19 -17.22 -23.04
C GLY A 91 5.89 -16.55 -22.59
N ALA A 92 5.67 -16.42 -21.27
CA ALA A 92 4.60 -15.59 -20.74
C ALA A 92 4.96 -14.09 -20.82
N TRP A 93 4.03 -13.23 -20.42
CA TRP A 93 4.23 -11.78 -20.48
C TRP A 93 5.47 -11.35 -19.70
N ARG A 94 6.37 -10.70 -20.42
CA ARG A 94 7.40 -9.85 -19.83
C ARG A 94 6.80 -8.51 -19.44
N LEU A 95 7.54 -7.74 -18.68
CA LEU A 95 7.05 -6.51 -18.09
C LEU A 95 6.51 -5.50 -19.13
N ASP A 96 7.17 -5.39 -20.29
CA ASP A 96 6.75 -4.50 -21.37
C ASP A 96 5.53 -5.00 -22.17
N GLU A 97 5.12 -6.24 -21.95
CA GLU A 97 4.02 -6.94 -22.63
C GLU A 97 2.75 -7.02 -21.76
N ILE A 98 2.84 -6.71 -20.46
CA ILE A 98 1.69 -6.72 -19.55
C ILE A 98 0.63 -5.71 -20.05
N PRO A 99 -0.63 -6.16 -20.26
CA PRO A 99 -1.70 -5.23 -20.61
C PRO A 99 -1.93 -4.20 -19.50
N LEU A 100 -2.04 -2.92 -19.85
CA LEU A 100 -2.19 -1.83 -18.87
C LEU A 100 -3.39 -2.03 -17.91
N GLY A 101 -4.46 -2.68 -18.37
CA GLY A 101 -5.62 -3.03 -17.54
C GLY A 101 -5.33 -4.05 -16.43
N GLN A 102 -4.18 -4.72 -16.44
CA GLN A 102 -3.69 -5.59 -15.36
C GLN A 102 -3.00 -4.82 -14.24
N LEU A 103 -2.58 -3.57 -14.52
CA LEU A 103 -1.82 -2.72 -13.59
C LEU A 103 -2.73 -1.83 -12.73
N THR A 104 -4.04 -2.00 -12.81
CA THR A 104 -5.01 -1.26 -12.00
C THR A 104 -6.29 -2.06 -11.78
N GLY A 105 -6.91 -1.84 -10.63
CA GLY A 105 -8.18 -2.46 -10.27
C GLY A 105 -8.65 -2.06 -8.87
N PRO A 106 -9.83 -2.56 -8.45
CA PRO A 106 -10.29 -2.41 -7.07
C PRO A 106 -9.26 -2.95 -6.08
N GLY A 107 -8.90 -2.16 -5.08
CA GLY A 107 -7.98 -2.58 -4.02
C GLY A 107 -8.72 -3.29 -2.89
N VAL A 108 -8.15 -4.41 -2.45
CA VAL A 108 -8.57 -5.20 -1.28
C VAL A 108 -7.39 -5.28 -0.32
N VAL A 109 -7.62 -5.11 0.98
CA VAL A 109 -6.57 -5.31 2.00
C VAL A 109 -7.01 -6.35 3.01
N VAL A 110 -6.31 -7.48 3.04
CA VAL A 110 -6.45 -8.55 4.03
C VAL A 110 -5.40 -8.33 5.11
N ASP A 111 -5.83 -7.81 6.27
CA ASP A 111 -4.95 -7.58 7.43
C ASP A 111 -4.88 -8.83 8.30
N VAL A 112 -3.67 -9.37 8.48
CA VAL A 112 -3.40 -10.55 9.30
C VAL A 112 -2.44 -10.26 10.46
N ARG A 113 -2.11 -8.97 10.71
CA ARG A 113 -1.09 -8.57 11.70
C ARG A 113 -1.29 -9.20 13.06
N GLU A 114 -2.53 -9.22 13.54
CA GLU A 114 -2.88 -9.80 14.84
C GLU A 114 -2.70 -11.33 14.89
N LYS A 115 -2.71 -12.01 13.75
CA LYS A 115 -2.55 -13.47 13.65
C LYS A 115 -1.09 -13.92 13.61
N ILE A 116 -0.16 -13.04 13.23
CA ILE A 116 1.26 -13.35 13.09
C ILE A 116 1.88 -13.69 14.46
N GLY A 117 1.59 -12.88 15.49
CA GLY A 117 2.18 -13.05 16.82
C GLY A 117 3.71 -13.09 16.76
N ASN A 118 4.31 -14.15 17.30
CA ASN A 118 5.77 -14.37 17.29
C ASN A 118 6.24 -15.30 16.15
N ASN A 119 5.40 -15.53 15.13
CA ASN A 119 5.74 -16.40 14.00
C ASN A 119 6.18 -15.57 12.80
N SER A 120 7.49 -15.34 12.67
CA SER A 120 8.08 -14.66 11.51
C SER A 120 7.82 -15.40 10.20
N ASP A 121 7.44 -16.68 10.21
CA ASP A 121 7.12 -17.46 9.01
C ASP A 121 5.59 -17.70 8.87
N TYR A 122 4.77 -16.79 9.40
CA TYR A 122 3.32 -16.88 9.24
C TYR A 122 2.93 -16.89 7.76
N ALA A 123 2.18 -17.92 7.35
CA ALA A 123 1.72 -18.10 5.98
C ALA A 123 0.20 -17.85 5.92
N VAL A 124 -0.21 -16.80 5.21
CA VAL A 124 -1.62 -16.44 5.04
C VAL A 124 -2.36 -17.58 4.35
N THR A 125 -3.37 -18.12 5.00
CA THR A 125 -4.07 -19.33 4.57
C THR A 125 -5.30 -19.02 3.71
N GLN A 126 -5.87 -20.05 3.10
CA GLN A 126 -7.21 -19.97 2.52
C GLN A 126 -8.24 -19.52 3.58
N GLN A 127 -8.11 -20.00 4.82
CA GLN A 127 -9.04 -19.67 5.88
C GLN A 127 -8.99 -18.16 6.20
N ASP A 128 -7.82 -17.54 6.20
CA ASP A 128 -7.68 -16.10 6.43
C ASP A 128 -8.42 -15.27 5.38
N LEU A 129 -8.32 -15.69 4.10
CA LEU A 129 -9.03 -15.04 3.00
C LEU A 129 -10.56 -15.21 3.13
N GLN A 130 -11.02 -16.40 3.53
CA GLN A 130 -12.45 -16.65 3.75
C GLN A 130 -12.98 -15.90 4.98
N ASP A 131 -12.19 -15.80 6.04
CA ASP A 131 -12.52 -15.02 7.24
C ASP A 131 -12.72 -13.56 6.89
N TRP A 132 -11.80 -13.00 6.10
CA TRP A 132 -11.91 -11.65 5.60
C TRP A 132 -13.18 -11.45 4.77
N GLU A 133 -13.53 -12.39 3.89
CA GLU A 133 -14.76 -12.28 3.09
C GLU A 133 -16.04 -12.35 3.91
N ARG A 134 -16.03 -13.08 5.03
CA ARG A 134 -17.17 -13.12 5.96
C ARG A 134 -17.44 -11.74 6.57
N GLU A 135 -16.42 -10.91 6.73
CA GLU A 135 -16.51 -9.58 7.32
C GLU A 135 -16.74 -8.48 6.26
N TYR A 136 -15.94 -8.49 5.19
CA TYR A 136 -15.90 -7.40 4.22
C TYR A 136 -16.67 -7.69 2.93
N GLY A 137 -17.14 -8.92 2.74
CA GLY A 137 -17.80 -9.39 1.53
C GLY A 137 -16.83 -10.06 0.56
N ARG A 138 -17.38 -10.65 -0.51
CA ARG A 138 -16.58 -11.37 -1.50
C ARG A 138 -15.48 -10.48 -2.10
N ILE A 139 -14.26 -11.00 -2.20
CA ILE A 139 -13.15 -10.40 -2.96
C ILE A 139 -13.63 -10.21 -4.41
N PRO A 140 -13.66 -8.97 -4.93
CA PRO A 140 -14.13 -8.71 -6.29
C PRO A 140 -13.26 -9.42 -7.34
N ASP A 141 -13.88 -9.87 -8.42
CA ASP A 141 -13.12 -10.24 -9.61
C ASP A 141 -12.37 -9.00 -10.14
N ASP A 142 -11.26 -9.22 -10.83
CA ASP A 142 -10.37 -8.20 -11.38
C ASP A 142 -9.73 -7.25 -10.33
N SER A 143 -9.74 -7.63 -9.04
CA SER A 143 -9.14 -6.84 -7.96
C SER A 143 -7.62 -7.02 -7.84
N ILE A 144 -7.00 -6.07 -7.14
CA ILE A 144 -5.63 -6.15 -6.62
C ILE A 144 -5.75 -6.42 -5.11
N LEU A 145 -5.36 -7.62 -4.69
CA LEU A 145 -5.46 -8.06 -3.30
C LEU A 145 -4.12 -7.87 -2.59
N MET A 146 -4.12 -7.05 -1.55
CA MET A 146 -2.94 -6.77 -0.72
C MET A 146 -3.03 -7.56 0.59
N LEU A 147 -1.98 -8.31 0.91
CA LEU A 147 -1.79 -8.94 2.20
C LEU A 147 -1.00 -7.99 3.10
N ARG A 148 -1.66 -7.50 4.14
CA ARG A 148 -1.04 -6.66 5.15
C ARG A 148 -0.60 -7.53 6.32
N THR A 149 0.68 -7.84 6.35
CA THR A 149 1.33 -8.57 7.44
C THR A 149 1.89 -7.63 8.50
N GLY A 150 1.97 -6.31 8.23
CA GLY A 150 2.61 -5.33 9.10
C GLY A 150 4.13 -5.38 9.06
N TRP A 151 4.73 -6.28 8.28
CA TRP A 151 6.16 -6.52 8.30
C TRP A 151 6.98 -5.29 7.89
N GLY A 152 6.58 -4.64 6.79
CA GLY A 152 7.13 -3.36 6.37
C GLY A 152 6.95 -2.25 7.41
N GLU A 153 5.79 -2.20 8.07
CA GLU A 153 5.50 -1.20 9.12
C GLU A 153 6.43 -1.36 10.33
N TRP A 154 6.77 -2.59 10.69
CA TRP A 154 7.59 -2.87 11.85
C TRP A 154 9.08 -2.77 11.54
N TYR A 155 9.54 -3.33 10.43
CA TYR A 155 10.96 -3.66 10.26
C TYR A 155 11.67 -2.93 9.12
N TRP A 156 10.97 -2.27 8.20
CA TRP A 156 11.60 -1.65 7.02
C TRP A 156 12.69 -0.64 7.43
N GLU A 157 12.38 0.25 8.37
CA GLU A 157 13.33 1.27 8.87
C GLU A 157 14.37 0.72 9.85
N GLN A 158 14.23 -0.53 10.30
CA GLN A 158 15.15 -1.16 11.26
C GLN A 158 16.33 -1.87 10.57
N GLY A 159 16.28 -2.03 9.25
CA GLY A 159 17.36 -2.63 8.45
C GLY A 159 17.22 -4.14 8.24
N PRO A 160 18.19 -4.75 7.53
CA PRO A 160 18.08 -6.12 7.02
C PRO A 160 18.01 -7.19 8.11
N GLU A 161 18.68 -7.02 9.26
CA GLU A 161 18.60 -8.01 10.34
C GLU A 161 17.16 -8.15 10.87
N ALA A 162 16.51 -7.03 11.15
CA ALA A 162 15.14 -7.03 11.65
C ALA A 162 14.14 -7.48 10.58
N TYR A 163 14.36 -7.09 9.32
CA TYR A 163 13.43 -7.36 8.23
C TYR A 163 13.56 -8.78 7.65
N LEU A 164 14.77 -9.30 7.52
CA LEU A 164 15.04 -10.62 6.94
C LEU A 164 15.36 -11.66 8.00
N GLY A 165 15.59 -11.29 9.26
CA GLY A 165 16.10 -12.19 10.29
C GLY A 165 17.61 -12.46 10.19
N THR A 166 18.31 -11.81 9.25
CA THR A 166 19.76 -11.98 9.03
C THR A 166 20.38 -10.76 8.33
N GLU A 167 21.63 -10.45 8.67
CA GLU A 167 22.46 -9.50 7.89
C GLU A 167 23.31 -10.20 6.82
N THR A 168 23.34 -11.53 6.83
CA THR A 168 24.17 -12.29 5.90
C THR A 168 23.53 -12.37 4.52
N LYS A 169 24.33 -12.71 3.51
CA LYS A 169 23.79 -13.00 2.18
C LYS A 169 23.31 -14.47 2.03
N ASP A 170 23.22 -15.24 3.12
CA ASP A 170 22.73 -16.62 3.08
C ASP A 170 21.20 -16.64 3.06
N VAL A 171 20.65 -17.00 1.91
CA VAL A 171 19.20 -17.08 1.72
C VAL A 171 18.53 -18.06 2.70
N ASN A 172 19.23 -19.08 3.19
CA ASN A 172 18.64 -20.08 4.10
C ASN A 172 18.31 -19.52 5.49
N LEU A 173 18.82 -18.33 5.82
CA LEU A 173 18.62 -17.67 7.11
C LEU A 173 17.51 -16.62 7.07
N VAL A 174 16.81 -16.46 5.95
CA VAL A 174 15.74 -15.47 5.85
C VAL A 174 14.44 -15.95 6.49
N HIS A 175 13.79 -15.06 7.25
CA HIS A 175 12.53 -15.29 7.95
C HIS A 175 11.63 -14.07 7.80
N PHE A 176 10.49 -14.28 7.17
CA PHE A 176 9.45 -13.27 6.98
C PHE A 176 8.15 -13.95 6.52
N PRO A 177 6.97 -13.36 6.80
CA PRO A 177 5.68 -13.98 6.49
C PRO A 177 5.44 -14.00 4.99
N GLY A 178 4.37 -14.65 4.56
CA GLY A 178 4.01 -14.71 3.15
C GLY A 178 2.64 -15.33 2.93
N LEU A 179 2.31 -15.65 1.70
CA LEU A 179 1.10 -16.37 1.34
C LEU A 179 1.37 -17.89 1.44
N HIS A 180 0.41 -18.64 1.99
CA HIS A 180 0.46 -20.09 1.94
C HIS A 180 0.07 -20.59 0.54
N PRO A 181 0.68 -21.66 0.00
CA PRO A 181 0.33 -22.19 -1.32
C PRO A 181 -1.16 -22.52 -1.48
N GLU A 182 -1.82 -22.99 -0.42
CA GLU A 182 -3.27 -23.25 -0.45
C GLU A 182 -4.10 -21.95 -0.63
N GLY A 183 -3.64 -20.84 -0.06
CA GLY A 183 -4.28 -19.53 -0.21
C GLY A 183 -4.10 -19.02 -1.64
N ALA A 184 -2.90 -19.16 -2.20
CA ALA A 184 -2.63 -18.84 -3.61
C ALA A 184 -3.51 -19.68 -4.56
N GLN A 185 -3.57 -21.00 -4.33
CA GLN A 185 -4.39 -21.90 -5.15
C GLN A 185 -5.88 -21.55 -5.03
N TRP A 186 -6.35 -21.29 -3.81
CA TRP A 186 -7.73 -20.90 -3.60
C TRP A 186 -8.09 -19.59 -4.32
N LEU A 187 -7.20 -18.60 -4.33
CA LEU A 187 -7.38 -17.36 -5.08
C LEU A 187 -7.54 -17.64 -6.56
N VAL A 188 -6.65 -18.43 -7.18
CA VAL A 188 -6.72 -18.81 -8.60
C VAL A 188 -8.00 -19.57 -8.93
N ASP A 189 -8.39 -20.54 -8.09
CA ASP A 189 -9.52 -21.43 -8.37
C ASP A 189 -10.87 -20.74 -8.16
N ASN A 190 -10.95 -19.80 -7.22
CA ASN A 190 -12.23 -19.28 -6.74
C ASN A 190 -12.42 -17.78 -6.97
N ARG A 191 -11.35 -17.03 -7.23
CA ARG A 191 -11.36 -15.58 -7.49
C ARG A 191 -10.62 -15.28 -8.79
N LYS A 192 -10.89 -14.13 -9.38
CA LYS A 192 -10.16 -13.65 -10.57
C LYS A 192 -9.33 -12.42 -10.22
N VAL A 193 -8.53 -12.52 -9.16
CA VAL A 193 -7.64 -11.42 -8.80
C VAL A 193 -6.60 -11.24 -9.91
N LYS A 194 -6.30 -10.00 -10.27
CA LYS A 194 -5.26 -9.70 -11.27
C LYS A 194 -3.88 -9.74 -10.67
N MET A 195 -3.80 -9.47 -9.38
CA MET A 195 -2.55 -9.22 -8.70
C MET A 195 -2.69 -9.49 -7.21
N VAL A 196 -1.65 -10.07 -6.63
CA VAL A 196 -1.47 -10.21 -5.19
C VAL A 196 -0.28 -9.34 -4.79
N GLY A 197 -0.48 -8.43 -3.84
CA GLY A 197 0.60 -7.66 -3.24
C GLY A 197 0.86 -8.07 -1.80
N VAL A 198 2.10 -7.98 -1.38
CA VAL A 198 2.54 -8.26 0.00
C VAL A 198 3.42 -7.12 0.50
N ASP A 199 3.31 -6.78 1.78
CA ASP A 199 4.15 -5.76 2.45
C ASP A 199 5.48 -6.32 2.98
N VAL A 200 5.94 -7.41 2.36
CA VAL A 200 7.11 -8.20 2.77
C VAL A 200 8.02 -8.49 1.57
N MET A 201 9.25 -8.96 1.82
CA MET A 201 10.30 -9.24 0.81
C MET A 201 9.84 -10.14 -0.33
N GLY A 202 8.91 -11.07 -0.06
CA GLY A 202 8.53 -12.11 -1.00
C GLY A 202 7.07 -12.53 -0.84
N ALA A 203 6.40 -12.93 -1.91
CA ALA A 203 5.05 -13.51 -1.83
C ALA A 203 5.03 -14.87 -1.13
N ASP A 204 6.11 -15.65 -1.24
CA ASP A 204 6.36 -16.84 -0.43
C ASP A 204 6.93 -16.45 0.93
N THR A 205 6.72 -17.26 1.97
CA THR A 205 7.43 -17.05 3.26
C THR A 205 8.94 -17.14 3.07
N GLY A 206 9.71 -16.55 3.98
CA GLY A 206 11.18 -16.59 3.95
C GLY A 206 11.72 -18.01 3.77
N GLN A 207 11.20 -18.96 4.55
CA GLN A 207 11.54 -20.38 4.43
C GLN A 207 11.12 -21.05 3.11
N ALA A 208 10.01 -20.63 2.49
CA ALA A 208 9.54 -21.17 1.22
C ALA A 208 10.28 -20.57 0.02
N SER A 209 10.75 -19.33 0.14
CA SER A 209 11.49 -18.60 -0.91
C SER A 209 12.78 -19.30 -1.35
N VAL A 210 13.35 -20.16 -0.48
CA VAL A 210 14.60 -20.90 -0.75
C VAL A 210 14.40 -22.36 -1.13
N LYS A 211 13.17 -22.87 -1.05
CA LYS A 211 12.86 -24.30 -1.27
C LYS A 211 11.98 -24.50 -2.49
N THR A 212 10.85 -23.81 -2.52
CA THR A 212 9.79 -24.12 -3.47
C THR A 212 9.35 -22.94 -4.29
N LEU A 213 9.30 -21.71 -3.74
CA LEU A 213 8.68 -20.57 -4.43
C LEU A 213 7.29 -20.94 -5.00
N ALA A 214 6.50 -21.63 -4.16
CA ALA A 214 5.29 -22.30 -4.61
C ALA A 214 4.19 -21.29 -4.92
N VAL A 215 4.15 -20.16 -4.20
CA VAL A 215 3.20 -19.08 -4.47
C VAL A 215 3.47 -18.48 -5.85
N HIS A 216 4.73 -18.17 -6.17
CA HIS A 216 5.10 -17.70 -7.51
C HIS A 216 4.69 -18.68 -8.60
N GLN A 217 4.96 -19.97 -8.39
CA GLN A 217 4.60 -21.04 -9.33
C GLN A 217 3.09 -21.30 -9.45
N ILE A 218 2.26 -20.77 -8.56
CA ILE A 218 0.80 -20.86 -8.64
C ILE A 218 0.21 -19.60 -9.30
N LEU A 219 0.64 -18.42 -8.86
CA LEU A 219 0.05 -17.14 -9.28
C LEU A 219 0.47 -16.76 -10.71
N LEU A 220 1.77 -16.75 -11.00
CA LEU A 220 2.30 -16.22 -12.26
C LEU A 220 1.85 -17.01 -13.50
N PRO A 221 1.78 -18.36 -13.49
CA PRO A 221 1.20 -19.11 -14.62
C PRO A 221 -0.27 -18.83 -14.89
N ASN A 222 -1.01 -18.33 -13.91
CA ASN A 222 -2.40 -17.92 -14.06
C ASN A 222 -2.54 -16.42 -14.39
N ASN A 223 -1.43 -15.76 -14.76
CA ASN A 223 -1.35 -14.32 -15.01
C ASN A 223 -1.83 -13.47 -13.82
N VAL A 224 -1.71 -14.00 -12.59
CA VAL A 224 -1.87 -13.21 -11.38
C VAL A 224 -0.50 -12.61 -11.06
N LEU A 225 -0.37 -11.31 -11.28
CA LEU A 225 0.86 -10.55 -11.04
C LEU A 225 1.19 -10.51 -9.55
N ILE A 226 2.46 -10.30 -9.21
CA ILE A 226 2.89 -10.18 -7.81
C ILE A 226 3.46 -8.78 -7.57
N LEU A 227 3.10 -8.17 -6.44
CA LEU A 227 3.78 -7.00 -5.90
C LEU A 227 4.44 -7.37 -4.57
N GLU A 228 5.69 -6.97 -4.40
CA GLU A 228 6.44 -7.23 -3.17
C GLU A 228 6.90 -5.91 -2.55
N ASN A 229 7.20 -5.94 -1.24
CA ASN A 229 7.54 -4.78 -0.44
C ASN A 229 6.55 -3.60 -0.61
N VAL A 230 5.23 -3.87 -0.65
CA VAL A 230 4.22 -2.81 -0.73
C VAL A 230 4.23 -1.99 0.57
N ALA A 231 4.41 -0.68 0.47
CA ALA A 231 4.50 0.20 1.64
C ALA A 231 3.12 0.64 2.13
N HIS A 232 3.05 1.07 3.40
CA HIS A 232 1.95 1.84 3.97
C HIS A 232 0.53 1.26 3.79
N LEU A 233 0.39 -0.07 3.83
CA LEU A 233 -0.92 -0.71 3.80
C LEU A 233 -1.79 -0.32 5.00
N ASP A 234 -1.19 0.22 6.07
CA ASP A 234 -1.89 0.86 7.20
C ASP A 234 -2.82 2.00 6.83
N LYS A 235 -2.54 2.67 5.72
CA LYS A 235 -3.32 3.82 5.27
C LYS A 235 -4.51 3.40 4.40
N MET A 236 -4.57 2.15 3.98
CA MET A 236 -5.57 1.62 3.05
C MET A 236 -6.83 1.11 3.77
N PRO A 237 -8.04 1.37 3.26
CA PRO A 237 -9.23 0.70 3.76
C PRO A 237 -9.25 -0.77 3.30
N PRO A 238 -9.96 -1.67 4.01
CA PRO A 238 -10.14 -3.06 3.57
C PRO A 238 -10.75 -3.17 2.16
N THR A 239 -11.67 -2.27 1.80
CA THR A 239 -12.32 -2.21 0.48
C THR A 239 -12.62 -0.78 0.05
N GLY A 240 -12.86 -0.58 -1.25
CA GLY A 240 -13.31 0.70 -1.82
C GLY A 240 -12.20 1.67 -2.20
N SER A 241 -10.99 1.15 -2.37
CA SER A 241 -9.88 1.85 -3.03
C SER A 241 -9.75 1.39 -4.49
N THR A 242 -9.06 2.17 -5.31
CA THR A 242 -8.56 1.74 -6.63
C THR A 242 -7.03 1.81 -6.59
N VAL A 243 -6.37 0.68 -6.86
CA VAL A 243 -4.92 0.57 -6.86
C VAL A 243 -4.37 0.76 -8.27
N TYR A 244 -3.19 1.39 -8.34
CA TYR A 244 -2.38 1.57 -9.54
C TYR A 244 -0.98 1.06 -9.22
N ALA A 245 -0.51 0.08 -9.98
CA ALA A 245 0.78 -0.57 -9.81
C ALA A 245 1.61 -0.32 -11.06
N MET A 246 2.41 0.76 -11.08
CA MET A 246 3.03 1.26 -12.30
C MET A 246 4.54 0.98 -12.32
N PRO A 247 4.99 -0.17 -12.85
CA PRO A 247 6.40 -0.48 -13.00
C PRO A 247 7.09 0.34 -14.09
N ILE A 248 8.41 0.49 -13.97
CA ILE A 248 9.24 0.96 -15.09
C ILE A 248 9.04 -0.01 -16.27
N LYS A 249 8.73 0.48 -17.46
CA LYS A 249 8.49 -0.38 -18.63
C LYS A 249 9.80 -0.90 -19.24
N ILE A 250 10.44 -1.86 -18.59
CA ILE A 250 11.70 -2.48 -19.02
C ILE A 250 11.42 -3.50 -20.13
N GLY A 251 12.06 -3.31 -21.29
CA GLY A 251 12.01 -4.27 -22.38
C GLY A 251 12.67 -5.60 -21.99
N GLN A 252 11.97 -6.71 -22.24
CA GLN A 252 12.39 -8.06 -21.86
C GLN A 252 12.42 -8.35 -20.34
N GLY A 253 11.97 -7.42 -19.49
CA GLY A 253 12.11 -7.53 -18.04
C GLY A 253 11.23 -8.64 -17.42
N SER A 254 11.75 -9.30 -16.40
CA SER A 254 10.99 -10.26 -15.58
C SER A 254 10.30 -9.61 -14.37
N GLY A 255 10.79 -8.44 -13.96
CA GLY A 255 10.14 -7.54 -13.03
C GLY A 255 10.69 -6.12 -13.16
N ALA A 256 10.17 -5.18 -12.38
CA ALA A 256 10.81 -3.88 -12.14
C ALA A 256 10.25 -3.21 -10.89
N PRO A 257 10.99 -2.25 -10.30
CA PRO A 257 10.41 -1.37 -9.30
C PRO A 257 9.18 -0.64 -9.86
N ALA A 258 8.19 -0.45 -8.99
CA ALA A 258 6.91 0.12 -9.35
C ALA A 258 6.52 1.26 -8.42
N ARG A 259 5.98 2.34 -9.00
CA ARG A 259 5.24 3.33 -8.21
C ARG A 259 3.84 2.79 -8.00
N VAL A 260 3.62 2.21 -6.82
CA VAL A 260 2.33 1.70 -6.37
C VAL A 260 1.65 2.78 -5.56
N PHE A 261 0.41 3.09 -5.90
CA PHE A 261 -0.41 4.02 -5.14
C PHE A 261 -1.89 3.62 -5.24
N ALA A 262 -2.70 4.19 -4.36
CA ALA A 262 -4.14 4.00 -4.39
C ALA A 262 -4.89 5.33 -4.34
N ILE A 263 -6.07 5.34 -4.95
CA ILE A 263 -7.06 6.39 -4.77
C ILE A 263 -8.16 5.81 -3.87
N VAL A 264 -8.44 6.49 -2.76
CA VAL A 264 -9.53 6.17 -1.86
C VAL A 264 -10.59 7.24 -1.96
N ASP A 265 -11.77 6.86 -2.40
CA ASP A 265 -12.95 7.72 -2.37
C ASP A 265 -13.73 7.45 -1.08
N SER A 266 -13.82 8.46 -0.23
CA SER A 266 -14.49 8.41 1.07
C SER A 266 -15.99 8.05 0.96
N ARG A 267 -16.58 8.18 -0.24
CA ARG A 267 -17.98 7.83 -0.52
C ARG A 267 -18.17 6.33 -0.80
N THR A 268 -17.12 5.60 -1.16
CA THR A 268 -17.19 4.19 -1.55
C THR A 268 -16.35 3.26 -0.66
N SER A 269 -15.46 3.78 0.18
CA SER A 269 -14.68 2.98 1.11
C SER A 269 -15.51 2.52 2.31
N LYS A 270 -15.48 1.23 2.64
CA LYS A 270 -15.86 0.80 4.00
C LYS A 270 -14.78 1.35 4.94
N ALA A 271 -15.14 2.31 5.77
CA ALA A 271 -14.23 2.92 6.72
C ALA A 271 -13.59 1.84 7.60
N GLY A 272 -12.30 1.56 7.39
CA GLY A 272 -11.47 1.01 8.45
C GLY A 272 -11.33 2.06 9.56
N PRO A 273 -10.94 1.67 10.80
CA PRO A 273 -10.82 2.60 11.91
C PRO A 273 -9.89 3.75 11.52
N THR A 274 -10.48 4.92 11.26
CA THR A 274 -9.76 6.10 10.83
C THR A 274 -8.82 6.55 11.94
N THR A 275 -7.53 6.65 11.64
CA THR A 275 -6.62 7.54 12.36
C THR A 275 -7.30 8.91 12.46
N PRO A 276 -7.42 9.52 13.66
CA PRO A 276 -8.09 10.79 13.81
C PRO A 276 -7.35 11.85 13.00
N ASN A 277 -8.09 12.53 12.13
CA ASN A 277 -7.59 13.66 11.38
C ASN A 277 -7.23 14.76 12.39
N LEU A 278 -5.93 15.07 12.54
CA LEU A 278 -5.39 16.06 13.50
C LEU A 278 -6.03 17.46 13.36
N ALA A 279 -6.68 17.74 12.24
CA ALA A 279 -7.45 18.96 12.00
C ALA A 279 -8.70 19.10 12.90
N ALA A 280 -9.23 18.02 13.48
CA ALA A 280 -10.42 18.06 14.33
C ALA A 280 -10.14 18.33 15.83
N MET A 281 -8.87 18.34 16.27
CA MET A 281 -8.53 18.55 17.69
C MET A 281 -8.24 20.01 18.08
N SER A 282 -8.23 20.96 17.14
CA SER A 282 -7.92 22.38 17.45
C SER A 282 -9.13 23.22 17.91
N SER A 283 -10.35 22.67 17.93
CA SER A 283 -11.56 23.46 18.26
C SER A 283 -12.11 23.20 19.67
N ALA A 284 -11.50 22.30 20.44
CA ALA A 284 -12.01 21.92 21.78
C ALA A 284 -11.16 22.44 22.95
N VAL A 285 -10.09 23.20 22.70
CA VAL A 285 -9.22 23.78 23.75
C VAL A 285 -9.25 25.30 23.68
N PHE A 286 -10.43 25.90 23.79
CA PHE A 286 -10.59 27.34 24.07
C PHE A 286 -11.96 27.61 24.70
N LEU A 287 -12.26 26.94 25.82
CA LEU A 287 -13.43 27.28 26.65
C LEU A 287 -13.25 26.81 28.10
N PHE A 288 -12.08 27.07 28.67
CA PHE A 288 -11.87 27.06 30.13
C PHE A 288 -10.69 27.96 30.45
N ILE A 289 -10.94 29.27 30.56
CA ILE A 289 -10.27 30.27 31.40
C ILE A 289 -11.06 31.57 31.16
N MET A 290 -12.05 31.82 32.01
CA MET A 290 -12.50 33.15 32.46
C MET A 290 -13.67 32.94 33.42
N ALA A 291 -13.34 32.52 34.64
CA ALA A 291 -14.24 32.62 35.78
C ALA A 291 -13.37 32.75 37.04
N PHE A 292 -12.61 33.85 37.15
CA PHE A 292 -12.12 34.42 38.41
C PHE A 292 -11.68 35.87 38.15
N THR A 293 -12.62 36.80 38.35
CA THR A 293 -12.42 38.17 38.87
C THR A 293 -13.72 38.61 39.51
#